data_AF-A0A1L7W8G4-F1
#
_entry.id   AF-A0A1L7W8G4-F1
#
_cell.length_a   1.000
_cell.length_b   1.000
_cell.length_c   1.000
_cell.angle_alpha   90.00
_cell.angle_beta   90.00
_cell.angle_gamma   90.00
#
_symmetry.space_group_name_H-M   'P 1'
#
loop_
_entity.id
_entity.type
_entity.pdbx_description
1 polymer ?
#
loop_
_entity_poly.entity_id
_entity_poly.type
_entity_poly.pdbx_seq_one_letter_code
_entity_poly.pdbx_strand_id
1 'polypeptide(L)'
;MGVEEIIWNDATLVPSGGGGDLFHDCSDESYEEVPEKIAAESQEGFAWLVRGCKSIIKAAKDRMGDTFSRPEDVSKQHQLSNAIPYQDSFEYYNLLERQQRDIIVSKIDDNIFRYTLRQFPNLKRLVVTPAAYGYLFEPLYRTPMIRSFPYEFIYFVPRGWPTPSSRSEWAFAMPWVDDDGVEEDGSLYHGFRLVTKVLAEEKHTVTELMLEAHQLNTGINHFTLNRGTEECDSFCETVRRPGFQKLQLSLLVGFYLGEDYDIYDKGSLYDALYGATDMRHFSFHTDFATDRRSWTIDMYEYTSLFNFFPINR
;
A
#
# COMPACT_ATOMS: atom_id res chain seq x y z
N MET A 1 -16.91 -19.33 -16.58
CA MET A 1 -16.42 -18.06 -16.02
C MET A 1 -15.49 -18.40 -14.88
N GLY A 2 -14.23 -17.97 -14.95
CA GLY A 2 -13.23 -18.20 -13.89
C GLY A 2 -12.70 -16.85 -13.40
N VAL A 3 -12.09 -16.83 -12.22
CA VAL A 3 -11.42 -15.64 -11.69
C VAL A 3 -10.15 -15.38 -12.52
N GLU A 4 -10.03 -14.18 -13.09
CA GLU A 4 -8.89 -13.76 -13.92
C GLU A 4 -7.97 -12.74 -13.24
N GLU A 5 -8.47 -12.07 -12.20
CA GLU A 5 -7.77 -11.00 -11.48
C GLU A 5 -7.99 -11.15 -9.97
N ILE A 6 -6.93 -10.96 -9.20
CA ILE A 6 -6.99 -10.78 -7.73
C ILE A 6 -6.43 -9.40 -7.40
N ILE A 7 -7.14 -8.68 -6.53
CA ILE A 7 -6.67 -7.45 -5.92
C ILE A 7 -6.31 -7.75 -4.47
N TRP A 8 -5.03 -7.57 -4.15
CA TRP A 8 -4.49 -7.62 -2.80
C TRP A 8 -4.41 -6.20 -2.23
N ASN A 9 -5.14 -5.98 -1.14
CA ASN A 9 -5.07 -4.73 -0.39
C ASN A 9 -3.88 -4.79 0.57
N ASP A 10 -2.84 -4.01 0.28
CA ASP A 10 -1.63 -3.96 1.09
C ASP A 10 -1.72 -2.92 2.22
N ALA A 11 -2.80 -2.15 2.28
CA ALA A 11 -3.08 -1.29 3.42
C ALA A 11 -3.70 -2.10 4.58
N THR A 12 -2.88 -2.45 5.57
CA THR A 12 -3.34 -3.05 6.82
C THR A 12 -3.96 -2.01 7.75
N LEU A 13 -4.89 -2.44 8.61
CA LEU A 13 -5.47 -1.61 9.65
C LEU A 13 -4.41 -1.33 10.72
N VAL A 14 -4.41 -0.11 11.25
CA VAL A 14 -3.38 0.35 12.18
C VAL A 14 -3.84 0.07 13.62
N PRO A 15 -3.01 -0.56 14.47
CA PRO A 15 -3.38 -0.83 15.86
C PRO A 15 -3.71 0.44 16.64
N SER A 16 -4.82 0.44 17.38
CA SER A 16 -5.16 1.53 18.29
C SER A 16 -4.15 1.58 19.45
N GLY A 17 -3.29 2.61 19.51
CA GLY A 17 -2.31 2.80 20.58
C GLY A 17 -0.89 2.30 20.28
N GLY A 18 -0.59 1.90 19.04
CA GLY A 18 0.79 1.72 18.60
C GLY A 18 1.47 3.07 18.42
N GLY A 19 2.54 3.34 19.17
CA GLY A 19 3.43 4.48 18.96
C GLY A 19 4.02 4.44 17.56
N GLY A 20 3.33 5.07 16.62
CA GLY A 20 3.77 5.22 15.25
C GLY A 20 3.88 6.71 14.97
N ASP A 21 5.09 7.24 15.12
CA ASP A 21 5.50 8.55 14.58
C ASP A 21 5.22 8.70 13.07
N LEU A 22 4.81 7.62 12.39
CA LEU A 22 4.48 7.55 10.98
C LEU A 22 3.07 8.06 10.60
N PHE A 23 2.19 8.36 11.57
CA PHE A 23 0.80 8.78 11.29
C PHE A 23 0.35 10.05 12.01
N HIS A 24 1.29 10.95 12.34
CA HIS A 24 1.04 12.28 12.90
C HIS A 24 0.43 13.27 11.88
N ASP A 25 -0.66 12.89 11.21
CA ASP A 25 -1.33 13.73 10.21
C ASP A 25 -2.77 14.10 10.57
N CYS A 26 -3.18 13.83 11.81
CA CYS A 26 -4.35 14.48 12.37
C CYS A 26 -3.91 15.74 13.11
N SER A 27 -3.74 16.84 12.37
CA SER A 27 -3.29 18.14 12.87
C SER A 27 -4.28 18.86 13.81
N ASP A 28 -5.33 18.18 14.26
CA ASP A 28 -6.30 18.75 15.19
C ASP A 28 -5.85 18.38 16.62
N GLU A 29 -5.11 19.30 17.25
CA GLU A 29 -4.67 19.21 18.66
C GLU A 29 -5.84 19.43 19.64
N SER A 30 -7.09 19.38 19.18
CA SER A 30 -8.24 19.45 20.06
C SER A 30 -8.29 18.21 20.96
N TYR A 31 -8.38 18.42 22.28
CA TYR A 31 -8.68 17.36 23.22
C TYR A 31 -10.01 16.71 22.83
N GLU A 32 -9.95 15.43 22.46
CA GLU A 32 -11.17 14.66 22.20
C GLU A 32 -11.81 14.29 23.54
N GLU A 33 -13.09 14.62 23.70
CA GLU A 33 -13.86 14.14 24.84
C GLU A 33 -13.98 12.61 24.73
N VAL A 34 -13.23 11.91 25.58
CA VAL A 34 -13.26 10.45 25.63
C VAL A 34 -14.37 10.00 26.58
N PRO A 35 -15.32 9.17 26.13
CA PRO A 35 -16.37 8.65 27.01
C PRO A 35 -15.79 7.84 28.18
N GLU A 36 -16.35 7.99 29.39
CA GLU A 36 -15.90 7.27 30.61
C GLU A 36 -15.91 5.73 30.47
N LYS A 37 -16.74 5.21 29.55
CA LYS A 37 -16.86 3.79 29.21
C LYS A 37 -15.67 3.22 28.42
N ILE A 38 -14.81 4.07 27.85
CA ILE A 38 -13.56 3.63 27.21
C ILE A 38 -12.53 3.38 28.31
N ALA A 39 -11.96 2.17 28.33
CA ALA A 39 -10.92 1.79 29.27
C ALA A 39 -9.71 2.74 29.16
N ALA A 40 -9.06 3.04 30.30
CA ALA A 40 -7.99 4.05 30.38
C ALA A 40 -6.87 3.80 29.37
N GLU A 41 -6.49 2.54 29.18
CA GLU A 41 -5.47 2.07 28.24
C GLU A 41 -5.84 2.26 26.77
N SER A 42 -7.13 2.45 26.46
CA SER A 42 -7.64 2.61 25.09
C SER A 42 -8.01 4.06 24.74
N GLN A 43 -7.88 5.00 25.69
CA GLN A 43 -8.31 6.38 25.49
C GLN A 43 -7.51 7.08 24.39
N GLU A 44 -6.20 6.85 24.34
CA GLU A 44 -5.34 7.42 23.30
C GLU A 44 -5.67 6.87 21.91
N GLY A 45 -5.86 5.55 21.81
CA GLY A 45 -6.27 4.90 20.56
C GLY A 45 -7.66 5.36 20.09
N PHE A 46 -8.59 5.57 21.03
CA PHE A 46 -9.91 6.13 20.72
C PHE A 46 -9.80 7.57 20.21
N ALA A 47 -9.05 8.44 20.90
CA ALA A 47 -8.83 9.81 20.47
C ALA A 47 -8.15 9.89 19.09
N TRP A 48 -7.17 9.02 18.84
CA TRP A 48 -6.54 8.87 17.52
C TRP A 48 -7.56 8.53 16.43
N LEU A 49 -8.41 7.51 16.65
CA LEU A 49 -9.42 7.12 15.67
C LEU A 49 -10.40 8.26 15.42
N VAL A 50 -10.89 8.92 16.46
CA VAL A 50 -11.85 10.03 16.34
C VAL A 50 -11.26 11.16 15.50
N ARG A 51 -10.01 11.56 15.77
CA ARG A 51 -9.32 12.58 14.96
C ARG A 51 -9.19 12.16 13.50
N GLY A 52 -8.82 10.90 13.26
CA GLY A 52 -8.76 10.32 11.91
C GLY A 52 -10.11 10.33 11.18
N CYS A 53 -11.17 9.96 11.89
CA CYS A 53 -12.54 9.97 11.38
C CYS A 53 -13.00 11.40 11.06
N LYS A 54 -12.74 12.38 11.92
CA LYS A 54 -13.06 13.79 11.64
C LYS A 54 -12.33 14.31 10.40
N SER A 55 -11.04 14.01 10.27
CA SER A 55 -10.22 14.39 9.11
C SER A 55 -10.80 13.82 7.81
N ILE A 56 -11.16 12.53 7.80
CA ILE A 56 -11.69 11.89 6.60
C ILE A 56 -13.12 12.31 6.27
N ILE A 57 -13.97 12.59 7.27
CA ILE A 57 -15.30 13.18 7.06
C ILE A 57 -15.16 14.56 6.42
N LYS A 58 -14.22 15.39 6.91
CA LYS A 58 -13.93 16.70 6.32
C LYS A 58 -13.53 16.55 4.85
N ALA A 59 -12.56 15.68 4.56
CA ALA A 59 -12.13 15.42 3.19
C ALA A 59 -13.26 14.89 2.29
N ALA A 60 -14.17 14.06 2.82
CA ALA A 60 -15.34 13.58 2.08
C ALA A 60 -16.32 14.73 1.75
N LYS A 61 -16.58 15.63 2.71
CA LYS A 61 -17.40 16.82 2.50
C LYS A 61 -16.80 17.76 1.46
N ASP A 62 -15.50 18.02 1.55
CA ASP A 62 -14.78 18.89 0.60
C ASP A 62 -14.87 18.36 -0.84
N ARG A 63 -14.87 17.03 -1.03
CA ARG A 63 -15.03 16.40 -2.36
C ARG A 63 -16.44 16.46 -2.92
N MET A 64 -17.47 16.39 -2.08
CA MET A 64 -18.88 16.54 -2.53
C MET A 64 -19.16 17.97 -3.01
N GLY A 65 -18.39 18.96 -2.53
CA GLY A 65 -18.56 20.37 -2.84
C GLY A 65 -19.88 20.96 -2.30
N ASP A 66 -20.10 22.26 -2.54
CA ASP A 66 -21.22 22.99 -1.91
C ASP A 66 -22.60 22.67 -2.51
N THR A 67 -22.67 22.12 -3.72
CA THR A 67 -23.93 22.01 -4.48
C THR A 67 -24.63 20.65 -4.45
N PHE A 68 -24.04 19.61 -3.82
CA PHE A 68 -24.61 18.24 -3.65
C PHE A 68 -25.44 17.75 -4.85
N SER A 69 -24.95 17.99 -6.07
CA SER A 69 -25.79 17.91 -7.27
C SER A 69 -25.82 16.51 -7.87
N ARG A 70 -24.91 15.61 -7.47
CA ARG A 70 -24.86 14.23 -7.97
C ARG A 70 -25.64 13.29 -7.05
N PRO A 71 -26.37 12.31 -7.59
CA PRO A 71 -27.07 11.29 -6.79
C PRO A 71 -26.15 10.55 -5.80
N GLU A 72 -24.88 10.35 -6.17
CA GLU A 72 -23.87 9.74 -5.32
C GLU A 72 -23.56 10.59 -4.07
N ASP A 73 -23.55 11.91 -4.20
CA ASP A 73 -23.31 12.83 -3.08
C ASP A 73 -24.47 12.79 -2.07
N VAL A 74 -25.71 12.63 -2.56
CA VAL A 74 -26.89 12.46 -1.70
C VAL A 74 -26.79 11.17 -0.88
N SER A 75 -26.35 10.05 -1.48
CA SER A 75 -26.13 8.80 -0.77
C SER A 75 -25.03 8.93 0.30
N LYS A 76 -23.90 9.56 -0.04
CA LYS A 76 -22.80 9.78 0.92
C LYS A 76 -23.22 10.69 2.07
N GLN A 77 -23.97 11.75 1.77
CA GLN A 77 -24.52 12.63 2.80
C GLN A 77 -25.50 11.88 3.71
N HIS A 78 -26.29 10.96 3.16
CA HIS A 78 -27.16 10.09 3.94
C HIS A 78 -26.36 9.13 4.83
N GLN A 79 -25.27 8.54 4.33
CA GLN A 79 -24.37 7.72 5.15
C GLN A 79 -23.74 8.53 6.29
N LEU A 80 -23.23 9.73 6.01
CA LEU A 80 -22.66 10.61 7.03
C LEU A 80 -23.69 11.03 8.09
N SER A 81 -24.93 11.25 7.67
CA SER A 81 -26.01 11.68 8.59
C SER A 81 -26.48 10.54 9.50
N ASN A 82 -26.31 9.29 9.08
CA ASN A 82 -26.67 8.10 9.84
C ASN A 82 -25.45 7.39 10.45
N ALA A 83 -24.27 8.01 10.39
CA ALA A 83 -23.03 7.42 10.88
C ALA A 83 -23.18 6.88 12.30
N ILE A 84 -22.67 5.66 12.53
CA ILE A 84 -22.68 5.09 13.87
C ILE A 84 -21.80 5.94 14.82
N PRO A 85 -22.09 5.95 16.13
CA PRO A 85 -21.25 6.60 17.12
C PRO A 85 -19.77 6.21 16.99
N TYR A 86 -18.86 7.13 17.30
CA TYR A 86 -17.41 6.85 17.25
C TYR A 86 -16.99 5.69 18.15
N GLN A 87 -17.70 5.46 19.26
CA GLN A 87 -17.44 4.28 20.10
C GLN A 87 -17.70 2.98 19.34
N ASP A 88 -18.86 2.86 18.70
CA ASP A 88 -19.24 1.65 17.97
C ASP A 88 -18.29 1.45 16.78
N SER A 89 -17.90 2.55 16.12
CA SER A 89 -16.85 2.53 15.10
C SER A 89 -15.50 2.05 15.63
N PHE A 90 -15.10 2.50 16.83
CA PHE A 90 -13.85 2.09 17.47
C PHE A 90 -13.84 0.62 17.85
N GLU A 91 -14.93 0.12 18.44
CA GLU A 91 -15.07 -1.29 18.78
C GLU A 91 -15.03 -2.18 17.53
N TYR A 92 -15.73 -1.79 16.47
CA TYR A 92 -15.74 -2.52 15.22
C TYR A 92 -14.38 -2.47 14.50
N TYR A 93 -13.72 -1.30 14.47
CA TYR A 93 -12.38 -1.15 13.90
C TYR A 93 -11.36 -2.05 14.60
N ASN A 94 -11.36 -2.06 15.93
CA ASN A 94 -10.45 -2.89 16.72
C ASN A 94 -10.73 -4.39 16.55
N LEU A 95 -11.99 -4.78 16.32
CA LEU A 95 -12.31 -6.16 15.98
C LEU A 95 -11.69 -6.55 14.62
N LEU A 96 -11.85 -5.72 13.60
CA LEU A 96 -11.30 -5.97 12.26
C LEU A 96 -9.78 -6.03 12.27
N GLU A 97 -9.14 -5.09 12.96
CA GLU A 97 -7.68 -5.02 13.08
C GLU A 97 -7.14 -6.26 13.81
N ARG A 98 -7.79 -6.70 14.90
CA ARG A 98 -7.41 -7.95 15.57
C ARG A 98 -7.52 -9.16 14.67
N GLN A 99 -8.65 -9.29 13.95
CA GLN A 99 -8.84 -10.39 13.00
C GLN A 99 -7.78 -10.40 11.89
N GLN A 100 -7.46 -9.22 11.34
CA GLN A 100 -6.43 -9.11 10.32
C GLN A 100 -5.06 -9.51 10.86
N ARG A 101 -4.70 -9.04 12.05
CA ARG A 101 -3.44 -9.39 12.71
C ARG A 101 -3.35 -10.90 12.98
N ASP A 102 -4.43 -11.50 13.49
CA ASP A 102 -4.46 -12.93 13.79
C ASP A 102 -4.26 -13.77 12.51
N ILE A 103 -4.85 -13.33 11.38
CA ILE A 103 -4.66 -13.96 10.06
C ILE A 103 -3.19 -13.89 9.63
N ILE A 104 -2.57 -12.71 9.74
CA ILE A 104 -1.18 -12.46 9.33
C ILE A 104 -0.21 -13.26 10.22
N VAL A 105 -0.33 -13.15 11.55
CA VAL A 105 0.52 -13.86 12.52
C VAL A 105 0.40 -15.38 12.36
N SER A 106 -0.81 -15.87 12.11
CA SER A 106 -1.07 -17.30 11.90
C SER A 106 -0.72 -17.77 10.48
N LYS A 107 -0.24 -16.88 9.58
CA LYS A 107 0.05 -17.13 8.17
C LYS A 107 -1.12 -17.76 7.41
N ILE A 108 -2.35 -17.44 7.81
CA ILE A 108 -3.56 -17.97 7.18
C ILE A 108 -3.71 -17.39 5.77
N ASP A 109 -3.37 -16.12 5.61
CA ASP A 109 -3.34 -15.42 4.32
C ASP A 109 -2.36 -16.05 3.32
N ASP A 110 -1.14 -16.42 3.72
CA ASP A 110 -0.18 -17.13 2.89
C ASP A 110 -0.78 -18.46 2.39
N ASN A 111 -1.31 -19.26 3.31
CA ASN A 111 -1.90 -20.56 3.01
C ASN A 111 -3.11 -20.44 2.07
N ILE A 112 -3.99 -19.46 2.32
CA ILE A 112 -5.15 -19.20 1.46
C ILE A 112 -4.69 -18.73 0.08
N PHE A 113 -3.67 -17.88 -0.02
CA PHE A 113 -3.19 -17.40 -1.30
C PHE A 113 -2.59 -18.54 -2.15
N ARG A 114 -1.75 -19.39 -1.55
CA ARG A 114 -1.25 -20.61 -2.22
C ARG A 114 -2.37 -21.53 -2.71
N TYR A 115 -3.36 -21.75 -1.85
CA TYR A 115 -4.53 -22.55 -2.23
C TYR A 115 -5.27 -21.90 -3.40
N THR A 116 -5.44 -20.58 -3.38
CA THR A 116 -6.13 -19.81 -4.40
C THR A 116 -5.46 -19.92 -5.77
N LEU A 117 -4.13 -19.83 -5.84
CA LEU A 117 -3.38 -20.00 -7.09
C LEU A 117 -3.64 -21.36 -7.76
N ARG A 118 -3.88 -22.42 -6.96
CA ARG A 118 -4.19 -23.76 -7.46
C ARG A 118 -5.65 -23.91 -7.89
N GLN A 119 -6.56 -23.16 -7.26
CA GLN A 119 -7.99 -23.22 -7.56
C GLN A 119 -8.43 -22.35 -8.74
N PHE A 120 -7.68 -21.31 -9.08
CA PHE A 120 -8.03 -20.39 -10.15
C PHE A 120 -7.12 -20.57 -11.38
N PRO A 121 -7.39 -21.57 -12.25
CA PRO A 121 -6.54 -21.89 -13.41
C PRO A 121 -6.56 -20.80 -14.50
N ASN A 122 -7.52 -19.87 -14.45
CA ASN A 122 -7.62 -18.74 -15.36
C ASN A 122 -7.03 -17.46 -14.77
N LEU A 123 -6.49 -17.51 -13.54
CA LEU A 123 -5.93 -16.34 -12.89
C LEU A 123 -4.73 -15.86 -13.71
N LYS A 124 -4.86 -14.65 -14.25
CA LYS A 124 -3.89 -14.04 -15.14
C LYS A 124 -3.17 -12.89 -14.45
N ARG A 125 -3.89 -12.11 -13.65
CA ARG A 125 -3.41 -10.85 -13.09
C ARG A 125 -3.51 -10.82 -11.58
N LEU A 126 -2.47 -10.24 -10.98
CA LEU A 126 -2.44 -9.91 -9.58
C LEU A 126 -2.07 -8.43 -9.40
N VAL A 127 -2.89 -7.73 -8.63
CA VAL A 127 -2.66 -6.33 -8.26
C VAL A 127 -2.39 -6.27 -6.78
N VAL A 128 -1.26 -5.72 -6.36
CA VAL A 128 -0.95 -5.37 -4.98
C VAL A 128 -0.97 -3.85 -4.88
N THR A 129 -1.82 -3.33 -4.00
CA THR A 129 -2.05 -1.88 -3.93
C THR A 129 -2.36 -1.44 -2.51
N PRO A 130 -1.81 -0.29 -2.04
CA PRO A 130 -2.23 0.32 -0.79
C PRO A 130 -3.55 1.11 -0.95
N ALA A 131 -4.01 1.35 -2.18
CA ALA A 131 -5.08 2.29 -2.47
C ALA A 131 -6.49 1.67 -2.43
N ALA A 132 -6.65 0.42 -2.00
CA ALA A 132 -7.93 -0.30 -2.11
C ALA A 132 -9.09 0.43 -1.42
N TYR A 133 -8.82 1.03 -0.26
CA TYR A 133 -9.82 1.80 0.49
C TYR A 133 -10.24 3.12 -0.16
N GLY A 134 -9.45 3.64 -1.10
CA GLY A 134 -9.72 4.91 -1.79
C GLY A 134 -10.09 6.02 -0.82
N TYR A 135 -11.34 6.47 -0.90
CA TYR A 135 -11.91 7.47 -0.01
C TYR A 135 -13.06 6.90 0.81
N LEU A 136 -13.42 7.59 1.91
CA LEU A 136 -14.58 7.21 2.72
C LEU A 136 -15.83 7.08 1.83
N PHE A 137 -16.46 5.90 1.87
CA PHE A 137 -17.60 5.49 1.04
C PHE A 137 -17.35 5.35 -0.47
N GLU A 138 -16.11 5.54 -0.92
CA GLU A 138 -15.67 5.42 -2.31
C GLU A 138 -14.38 4.60 -2.40
N PRO A 139 -14.44 3.31 -2.09
CA PRO A 139 -13.27 2.45 -2.23
C PRO A 139 -12.90 2.28 -3.70
N LEU A 140 -11.60 2.36 -4.00
CA LEU A 140 -11.07 2.10 -5.33
C LEU A 140 -11.35 0.64 -5.73
N TYR A 141 -11.13 -0.28 -4.78
CA TYR A 141 -11.41 -1.69 -4.96
C TYR A 141 -12.33 -2.17 -3.84
N ARG A 142 -13.53 -2.63 -4.20
CA ARG A 142 -14.48 -3.24 -3.25
C ARG A 142 -14.05 -4.66 -2.90
N THR A 143 -12.97 -4.79 -2.14
CA THR A 143 -12.47 -6.08 -1.62
C THR A 143 -13.54 -6.76 -0.74
N PRO A 144 -13.49 -8.09 -0.52
CA PRO A 144 -14.46 -8.78 0.33
C PRO A 144 -14.64 -8.14 1.72
N MET A 145 -13.55 -7.72 2.35
CA MET A 145 -13.59 -7.02 3.65
C MET A 145 -14.34 -5.69 3.54
N ILE A 146 -14.01 -4.84 2.55
CA ILE A 146 -14.66 -3.53 2.38
C ILE A 146 -16.15 -3.68 2.06
N ARG A 147 -16.53 -4.71 1.29
CA ARG A 147 -17.94 -5.03 1.02
C ARG A 147 -18.73 -5.46 2.26
N SER A 148 -18.06 -5.95 3.29
CA SER A 148 -18.71 -6.36 4.55
C SER A 148 -18.86 -5.24 5.57
N PHE A 149 -18.32 -4.04 5.29
CA PHE A 149 -18.46 -2.91 6.20
C PHE A 149 -19.94 -2.51 6.35
N PRO A 150 -20.39 -2.18 7.58
CA PRO A 150 -21.69 -1.58 7.79
C PRO A 150 -21.85 -0.31 6.96
N TYR A 151 -23.07 -0.04 6.49
CA TYR A 151 -23.35 1.08 5.59
C TYR A 151 -22.99 2.43 6.23
N GLU A 152 -23.10 2.52 7.55
CA GLU A 152 -22.90 3.71 8.37
C GLU A 152 -21.52 3.73 9.07
N PHE A 153 -20.61 2.80 8.74
CA PHE A 153 -19.31 2.68 9.40
C PHE A 153 -18.37 3.81 8.98
N ILE A 154 -17.93 4.60 9.96
CA ILE A 154 -16.86 5.59 9.77
C ILE A 154 -15.58 5.03 10.38
N TYR A 155 -14.50 5.09 9.62
CA TYR A 155 -13.21 4.61 10.07
C TYR A 155 -12.07 5.44 9.52
N PHE A 156 -10.93 5.36 10.20
CA PHE A 156 -9.68 5.86 9.67
C PHE A 156 -9.26 4.97 8.50
N VAL A 157 -9.22 5.53 7.29
CA VAL A 157 -8.72 4.82 6.11
C VAL A 157 -7.20 4.68 6.24
N PRO A 158 -6.68 3.44 6.33
CA PRO A 158 -5.24 3.24 6.41
C PRO A 158 -4.59 3.64 5.08
N ARG A 159 -3.42 4.28 5.16
CA ARG A 159 -2.69 4.75 3.98
C ARG A 159 -1.86 3.65 3.30
N GLY A 160 -1.53 2.56 4.01
CA GLY A 160 -0.70 1.47 3.49
C GLY A 160 0.76 1.87 3.38
N TRP A 161 1.32 1.83 2.17
CA TRP A 161 2.71 2.19 1.89
C TRP A 161 3.04 3.63 2.36
N PRO A 162 4.31 3.94 2.68
CA PRO A 162 4.70 5.23 3.21
C PRO A 162 4.34 6.39 2.28
N THR A 163 3.74 7.44 2.83
CA THR A 163 3.43 8.69 2.12
C THR A 163 4.11 9.86 2.83
N PRO A 164 4.34 10.99 2.14
CA PRO A 164 4.82 12.21 2.80
C PRO A 164 3.91 12.59 3.97
N SER A 165 4.50 13.03 5.08
CA SER A 165 3.76 13.60 6.21
C SER A 165 3.32 15.02 5.91
N SER A 166 2.36 15.56 6.65
CA SER A 166 1.93 16.97 6.56
C SER A 166 3.06 17.99 6.78
N ARG A 167 4.19 17.56 7.36
CA ARG A 167 5.36 18.38 7.65
C ARG A 167 6.50 18.20 6.63
N SER A 168 6.38 17.25 5.70
CA SER A 168 7.42 16.91 4.72
C SER A 168 6.82 16.84 3.32
N GLU A 169 7.52 17.37 2.32
CA GLU A 169 7.13 17.21 0.92
C GLU A 169 7.38 15.77 0.41
N TRP A 170 8.17 14.98 1.14
CA TRP A 170 8.63 13.65 0.74
C TRP A 170 8.38 12.60 1.84
N ALA A 171 8.11 11.36 1.43
CA ALA A 171 8.19 10.23 2.34
C ALA A 171 9.67 9.83 2.52
N PHE A 172 10.00 9.19 3.64
CA PHE A 172 11.33 8.62 3.83
C PHE A 172 11.37 7.20 3.28
N ALA A 173 12.38 6.89 2.48
CA ALA A 173 12.74 5.51 2.16
C ALA A 173 13.93 5.15 3.05
N MET A 174 13.73 4.19 3.96
CA MET A 174 14.79 3.71 4.85
C MET A 174 15.49 2.51 4.20
N PRO A 175 16.80 2.32 4.44
CA PRO A 175 17.47 1.08 4.05
C PRO A 175 16.71 -0.14 4.56
N TRP A 176 16.56 -1.15 3.71
CA TRP A 176 15.85 -2.38 4.07
C TRP A 176 16.54 -3.14 5.20
N VAL A 177 17.86 -3.04 5.25
CA VAL A 177 18.71 -3.46 6.35
C VAL A 177 19.56 -2.24 6.70
N ASP A 178 19.54 -1.81 7.96
CA ASP A 178 20.37 -0.70 8.41
C ASP A 178 21.84 -1.10 8.60
N ASP A 179 22.70 -0.12 8.91
CA ASP A 179 24.14 -0.34 9.11
C ASP A 179 24.45 -1.32 10.27
N ASP A 180 23.52 -1.48 11.20
CA ASP A 180 23.62 -2.40 12.34
C ASP A 180 23.08 -3.81 12.01
N GLY A 181 22.60 -4.02 10.78
CA GLY A 181 22.07 -5.30 10.30
C GLY A 181 20.62 -5.56 10.72
N VAL A 182 19.89 -4.54 11.18
CA VAL A 182 18.48 -4.63 11.56
C VAL A 182 17.62 -4.40 10.32
N GLU A 183 16.77 -5.38 10.00
CA GLU A 183 15.78 -5.24 8.93
C GLU A 183 14.70 -4.21 9.31
N GLU A 184 14.29 -3.40 8.34
CA GLU A 184 13.10 -2.57 8.43
C GLU A 184 11.88 -3.47 8.74
N ASP A 185 10.96 -2.98 9.57
CA ASP A 185 9.68 -3.67 9.76
C ASP A 185 8.87 -3.62 8.47
N GLY A 186 9.01 -4.67 7.66
CA GLY A 186 8.33 -4.84 6.38
C GLY A 186 6.82 -5.05 6.49
N SER A 187 6.20 -4.82 7.66
CA SER A 187 4.76 -4.93 7.89
C SER A 187 3.93 -4.02 6.98
N LEU A 188 4.47 -2.87 6.56
CA LEU A 188 3.83 -1.96 5.60
C LEU A 188 3.80 -2.52 4.16
N TYR A 189 4.64 -3.50 3.85
CA TYR A 189 4.75 -4.13 2.53
C TYR A 189 4.36 -5.62 2.57
N HIS A 190 3.58 -6.03 3.56
CA HIS A 190 3.27 -7.43 3.84
C HIS A 190 2.73 -8.19 2.62
N GLY A 191 1.75 -7.62 1.94
CA GLY A 191 1.16 -8.12 0.72
C GLY A 191 2.15 -8.21 -0.41
N PHE A 192 2.98 -7.20 -0.65
CA PHE A 192 4.08 -7.28 -1.63
C PHE A 192 5.01 -8.46 -1.33
N ARG A 193 5.51 -8.58 -0.09
CA ARG A 193 6.44 -9.64 0.33
C ARG A 193 5.83 -11.03 0.16
N LEU A 194 4.61 -11.21 0.65
CA LEU A 194 3.88 -12.48 0.58
C LEU A 194 3.60 -12.87 -0.87
N VAL A 195 3.09 -11.93 -1.67
CA VAL A 195 2.71 -12.19 -3.05
C VAL A 195 3.92 -12.59 -3.89
N THR A 196 5.01 -11.82 -3.85
CA THR A 196 6.19 -12.12 -4.68
C THR A 196 6.84 -13.42 -4.26
N LYS A 197 6.93 -13.70 -2.95
CA LYS A 197 7.42 -14.97 -2.42
C LYS A 197 6.59 -16.16 -2.92
N VAL A 198 5.26 -16.09 -2.76
CA VAL A 198 4.39 -17.20 -3.16
C VAL A 198 4.39 -17.41 -4.68
N LEU A 199 4.43 -16.34 -5.48
CA LEU A 199 4.55 -16.45 -6.94
C LEU A 199 5.89 -17.07 -7.36
N ALA A 200 6.98 -16.73 -6.70
CA ALA A 200 8.30 -17.33 -6.96
C ALA A 200 8.29 -18.85 -6.71
N GLU A 201 7.64 -19.30 -5.63
CA GLU A 201 7.68 -20.69 -5.17
C GLU A 201 6.63 -21.61 -5.83
N GLU A 202 5.41 -21.12 -6.07
CA GLU A 202 4.30 -21.95 -6.53
C GLU A 202 4.22 -22.05 -8.06
N LYS A 203 3.63 -23.14 -8.57
CA LYS A 203 3.21 -23.22 -9.98
C LYS A 203 1.88 -22.50 -10.15
N HIS A 204 1.81 -21.57 -11.10
CA HIS A 204 0.63 -20.75 -11.35
C HIS A 204 0.54 -20.31 -12.82
N THR A 205 -0.59 -19.70 -13.19
CA THR A 205 -0.86 -19.15 -14.53
C THR A 205 -0.78 -17.63 -14.59
N VAL A 206 -0.46 -16.96 -13.47
CA VAL A 206 -0.30 -15.50 -13.41
C VAL A 206 0.78 -15.04 -14.40
N THR A 207 0.40 -14.14 -15.30
CA THR A 207 1.29 -13.52 -16.30
C THR A 207 1.43 -12.01 -16.11
N GLU A 208 0.63 -11.40 -15.22
CA GLU A 208 0.61 -9.96 -14.98
C GLU A 208 0.72 -9.67 -13.48
N LEU A 209 1.72 -8.89 -13.09
CA LEU A 209 1.89 -8.38 -11.72
C LEU A 209 1.85 -6.84 -11.74
N MET A 210 1.01 -6.27 -10.89
CA MET A 210 0.87 -4.82 -10.75
C MET A 210 1.11 -4.43 -9.30
N LEU A 211 2.26 -3.82 -9.02
CA LEU A 211 2.59 -3.15 -7.76
C LEU A 211 2.23 -1.68 -7.94
N GLU A 212 0.97 -1.35 -7.65
CA GLU A 212 0.34 -0.10 -8.11
C GLU A 212 -0.06 0.81 -6.95
N ALA A 213 0.48 2.03 -6.97
CA ALA A 213 0.13 3.09 -6.01
C ALA A 213 -1.09 3.94 -6.42
N HIS A 214 -1.65 3.73 -7.62
CA HIS A 214 -2.83 4.45 -8.13
C HIS A 214 -2.73 5.98 -8.02
N GLN A 215 -1.63 6.55 -8.53
CA GLN A 215 -1.30 7.99 -8.50
C GLN A 215 -1.07 8.58 -7.11
N LEU A 216 -1.08 7.77 -6.05
CA LEU A 216 -0.57 8.20 -4.75
C LEU A 216 0.95 8.42 -4.85
N ASN A 217 1.45 9.43 -4.15
CA ASN A 217 2.88 9.74 -4.09
C ASN A 217 3.60 8.74 -3.14
N THR A 218 3.65 7.48 -3.56
CA THR A 218 4.17 6.33 -2.80
C THR A 218 4.51 5.17 -3.74
N GLY A 219 5.10 4.12 -3.20
CA GLY A 219 5.45 2.90 -3.91
C GLY A 219 6.09 1.88 -2.99
N ILE A 220 6.58 0.79 -3.56
CA ILE A 220 7.42 -0.18 -2.87
C ILE A 220 8.76 0.48 -2.53
N ASN A 221 9.23 0.34 -1.29
CA ASN A 221 10.55 0.83 -0.90
C ASN A 221 11.60 0.28 -1.86
N HIS A 222 12.30 1.17 -2.55
CA HIS A 222 13.25 0.78 -3.58
C HIS A 222 14.42 -0.05 -3.03
N PHE A 223 14.80 0.12 -1.76
CA PHE A 223 15.81 -0.71 -1.08
C PHE A 223 15.43 -2.19 -0.97
N THR A 224 14.13 -2.53 -0.98
CA THR A 224 13.68 -3.94 -1.00
C THR A 224 14.15 -4.68 -2.25
N LEU A 225 14.45 -3.95 -3.32
CA LEU A 225 14.91 -4.49 -4.60
C LEU A 225 16.43 -4.44 -4.75
N ASN A 226 17.18 -4.10 -3.69
CA ASN A 226 18.64 -4.21 -3.68
C ASN A 226 19.07 -5.68 -3.79
N ARG A 227 20.25 -5.91 -4.35
CA ARG A 227 20.78 -7.27 -4.49
C ARG A 227 21.06 -7.86 -3.11
N GLY A 228 20.64 -9.11 -2.90
CA GLY A 228 20.88 -9.86 -1.66
C GLY A 228 19.72 -9.85 -0.67
N THR A 229 18.62 -9.14 -0.95
CA THR A 229 17.37 -9.26 -0.17
C THR A 229 16.52 -10.43 -0.69
N GLU A 230 15.78 -11.10 0.21
CA GLU A 230 14.84 -12.17 -0.17
C GLU A 230 13.71 -11.64 -1.06
N GLU A 231 13.29 -10.39 -0.82
CA GLU A 231 12.28 -9.68 -1.59
C GLU A 231 12.72 -9.46 -3.04
N CYS A 232 13.97 -9.04 -3.25
CA CYS A 232 14.51 -8.85 -4.59
C CYS A 232 14.61 -10.18 -5.34
N ASP A 233 15.10 -11.24 -4.68
CA ASP A 233 15.21 -12.56 -5.28
C ASP A 233 13.83 -13.11 -5.69
N SER A 234 12.84 -13.03 -4.78
CA SER A 234 11.45 -13.47 -5.04
C SER A 234 10.78 -12.68 -6.16
N PHE A 235 10.96 -11.36 -6.16
CA PHE A 235 10.48 -10.49 -7.22
C PHE A 235 11.11 -10.85 -8.56
N CYS A 236 12.44 -11.00 -8.60
CA CYS A 236 13.17 -11.30 -9.81
C CYS A 236 12.78 -12.66 -10.40
N GLU A 237 12.65 -13.71 -9.57
CA GLU A 237 12.20 -15.04 -10.00
C GLU A 237 10.77 -15.01 -10.56
N THR A 238 9.89 -14.19 -9.98
CA THR A 238 8.54 -13.98 -10.51
C THR A 238 8.58 -13.36 -11.91
N VAL A 239 9.39 -12.31 -12.09
CA VAL A 239 9.46 -11.55 -13.36
C VAL A 239 10.15 -12.34 -14.48
N ARG A 240 11.19 -13.12 -14.17
CA ARG A 240 11.93 -13.95 -15.15
C ARG A 240 11.13 -15.17 -15.62
N ARG A 241 10.02 -15.50 -14.97
CA ARG A 241 9.26 -16.71 -15.26
C ARG A 241 8.77 -16.72 -16.71
N PRO A 242 8.91 -17.85 -17.44
CA PRO A 242 8.38 -17.97 -18.79
C PRO A 242 6.87 -17.70 -18.85
N GLY A 243 6.44 -16.95 -19.85
CA GLY A 243 5.06 -16.52 -20.03
C GLY A 243 4.67 -15.25 -19.26
N PHE A 244 5.55 -14.66 -18.46
CA PHE A 244 5.28 -13.38 -17.78
C PHE A 244 5.24 -12.22 -18.80
N GLN A 245 4.14 -11.46 -18.82
CA GLN A 245 3.79 -10.54 -19.91
C GLN A 245 3.70 -9.07 -19.50
N LYS A 246 3.29 -8.77 -18.26
CA LYS A 246 3.06 -7.39 -17.82
C LYS A 246 3.56 -7.16 -16.41
N LEU A 247 4.35 -6.10 -16.25
CA LEU A 247 4.76 -5.56 -14.97
C LEU A 247 4.35 -4.10 -14.86
N GLN A 248 3.72 -3.73 -13.75
CA GLN A 248 3.60 -2.35 -13.31
C GLN A 248 4.29 -2.22 -11.96
N LEU A 249 5.23 -1.28 -11.86
CA LEU A 249 6.06 -1.09 -10.68
C LEU A 249 6.00 0.37 -10.25
N SER A 250 5.42 0.63 -9.08
CA SER A 250 5.47 1.93 -8.40
C SER A 250 6.51 1.83 -7.29
N LEU A 251 7.58 2.62 -7.36
CA LEU A 251 8.63 2.64 -6.33
C LEU A 251 8.55 3.91 -5.49
N LEU A 252 8.83 3.74 -4.20
CA LEU A 252 9.15 4.83 -3.30
C LEU A 252 10.67 5.02 -3.32
N VAL A 253 11.10 6.07 -4.03
CA VAL A 253 12.46 6.58 -3.95
C VAL A 253 12.64 7.33 -2.64
N GLY A 254 11.65 8.16 -2.28
CA GLY A 254 11.64 8.93 -1.05
C GLY A 254 12.79 9.94 -0.94
N PHE A 255 12.87 10.59 0.21
CA PHE A 255 14.03 11.38 0.60
C PHE A 255 15.05 10.48 1.32
N TYR A 256 16.22 10.30 0.72
CA TYR A 256 17.36 9.61 1.34
C TYR A 256 18.63 10.46 1.18
N LEU A 257 19.40 10.56 2.27
CA LEU A 257 20.62 11.39 2.36
C LEU A 257 21.92 10.59 2.12
N GLY A 258 21.84 9.29 1.84
CA GLY A 258 23.00 8.45 1.55
C GLY A 258 23.28 8.32 0.04
N GLU A 259 24.54 8.03 -0.30
CA GLU A 259 25.10 8.20 -1.65
C GLU A 259 24.96 6.98 -2.58
N ASP A 260 24.54 5.81 -2.10
CA ASP A 260 24.57 4.56 -2.89
C ASP A 260 23.18 4.09 -3.33
N TYR A 261 22.95 4.13 -4.65
CA TYR A 261 21.69 3.76 -5.31
C TYR A 261 21.83 2.46 -6.12
N ASP A 262 22.17 1.35 -5.47
CA ASP A 262 22.54 0.07 -6.11
C ASP A 262 21.51 -0.50 -7.11
N ILE A 263 20.20 -0.31 -6.88
CA ILE A 263 19.18 -0.76 -7.84
C ILE A 263 19.26 -0.08 -9.21
N TYR A 264 19.87 1.11 -9.28
CA TYR A 264 19.91 1.96 -10.46
C TYR A 264 21.17 1.77 -11.31
N ASP A 265 22.11 0.92 -10.90
CA ASP A 265 23.38 0.66 -11.60
C ASP A 265 23.46 -0.78 -12.15
N LYS A 266 22.65 -1.08 -13.18
CA LYS A 266 22.61 -2.40 -13.86
C LYS A 266 22.54 -3.57 -12.86
N GLY A 267 21.69 -3.42 -11.86
CA GLY A 267 21.50 -4.36 -10.76
C GLY A 267 20.48 -5.47 -11.07
N SER A 268 19.93 -6.07 -10.01
CA SER A 268 19.02 -7.22 -10.09
C SER A 268 17.76 -6.98 -10.94
N LEU A 269 17.23 -5.75 -10.92
CA LEU A 269 16.06 -5.39 -11.75
C LEU A 269 16.38 -5.46 -13.24
N TYR A 270 17.56 -4.98 -13.66
CA TYR A 270 18.01 -5.11 -15.05
C TYR A 270 18.10 -6.57 -15.46
N ASP A 271 18.76 -7.41 -14.64
CA ASP A 271 18.91 -8.84 -14.90
C ASP A 271 17.56 -9.56 -14.96
N ALA A 272 16.59 -9.16 -14.12
CA ALA A 272 15.24 -9.70 -14.15
C ALA A 272 14.49 -9.33 -15.43
N LEU A 273 14.54 -8.05 -15.83
CA LEU A 273 13.90 -7.59 -17.06
C LEU A 273 14.59 -8.16 -18.31
N TYR A 274 15.91 -8.37 -18.29
CA TYR A 274 16.65 -9.07 -19.34
C TYR A 274 16.20 -10.53 -19.48
N GLY A 275 15.95 -11.22 -18.36
CA GLY A 275 15.44 -12.59 -18.34
C GLY A 275 13.96 -12.74 -18.70
N ALA A 276 13.16 -11.67 -18.65
CA ALA A 276 11.74 -11.67 -18.91
C ALA A 276 11.40 -11.70 -20.42
N THR A 277 11.75 -12.80 -21.08
CA THR A 277 11.69 -12.96 -22.56
C THR A 277 10.30 -12.81 -23.19
N ASP A 278 9.23 -13.01 -22.43
CA ASP A 278 7.84 -12.92 -22.90
C ASP A 278 7.14 -11.59 -22.56
N MET A 279 7.86 -10.66 -21.92
CA MET A 279 7.31 -9.40 -21.44
C MET A 279 6.90 -8.48 -22.60
N ARG A 280 5.69 -7.93 -22.52
CA ARG A 280 5.09 -7.06 -23.57
C ARG A 280 4.78 -5.66 -23.06
N HIS A 281 4.56 -5.52 -21.76
CA HIS A 281 4.20 -4.25 -21.13
C HIS A 281 4.99 -4.08 -19.84
N PHE A 282 5.66 -2.94 -19.73
CA PHE A 282 6.30 -2.52 -18.51
C PHE A 282 5.91 -1.08 -18.22
N SER A 283 5.42 -0.81 -17.02
CA SER A 283 5.10 0.52 -16.54
C SER A 283 5.87 0.79 -15.27
N PHE A 284 6.50 1.95 -15.19
CA PHE A 284 7.32 2.37 -14.07
C PHE A 284 6.86 3.73 -13.58
N HIS A 285 6.68 3.84 -12.26
CA HIS A 285 6.28 5.06 -11.58
C HIS A 285 7.12 5.23 -10.33
N THR A 286 7.44 6.49 -9.99
CA THR A 286 8.12 6.85 -8.76
C THR A 286 7.43 8.04 -8.11
N ASP A 287 7.63 8.22 -6.82
CA ASP A 287 7.24 9.42 -6.06
C ASP A 287 8.13 10.64 -6.35
N PHE A 288 9.08 10.50 -7.27
CA PHE A 288 9.96 11.58 -7.70
C PHE A 288 9.24 12.46 -8.73
N ALA A 289 9.01 13.73 -8.39
CA ALA A 289 8.32 14.64 -9.29
C ALA A 289 9.21 15.02 -10.49
N THR A 290 8.66 14.93 -11.70
CA THR A 290 9.34 15.36 -12.93
C THR A 290 9.58 16.88 -13.00
N ASP A 291 8.98 17.67 -12.09
CA ASP A 291 9.04 19.14 -12.08
C ASP A 291 10.07 19.70 -11.09
N ARG A 292 11.35 19.35 -11.27
CA ARG A 292 12.53 20.19 -10.96
C ARG A 292 12.55 20.96 -9.61
N ARG A 293 12.04 20.38 -8.53
CA ARG A 293 12.22 20.93 -7.16
C ARG A 293 12.90 19.95 -6.20
N SER A 294 13.61 18.96 -6.72
CA SER A 294 14.66 18.31 -5.93
C SER A 294 15.74 19.35 -5.66
N TRP A 295 15.90 19.74 -4.40
CA TRP A 295 16.96 20.64 -3.95
C TRP A 295 18.32 19.94 -3.91
N THR A 296 18.37 18.62 -4.15
CA THR A 296 19.55 17.81 -3.89
C THR A 296 20.13 17.07 -5.08
N ILE A 297 19.40 16.73 -6.16
CA ILE A 297 19.90 16.23 -7.47
C ILE A 297 18.72 15.82 -8.38
N ASP A 298 18.83 15.99 -9.69
CA ASP A 298 17.82 15.53 -10.67
C ASP A 298 17.98 14.01 -10.96
N MET A 299 16.90 13.21 -10.91
CA MET A 299 16.94 11.78 -11.22
C MET A 299 17.41 11.51 -12.67
N TYR A 300 17.22 12.47 -13.59
CA TYR A 300 17.79 12.39 -14.95
C TYR A 300 19.33 12.37 -14.96
N GLU A 301 19.98 12.85 -13.89
CA GLU A 301 21.43 12.84 -13.75
C GLU A 301 21.97 11.48 -13.24
N TYR A 302 21.13 10.63 -12.63
CA TYR A 302 21.56 9.37 -12.01
C TYR A 302 20.95 8.11 -12.64
N THR A 303 19.66 8.12 -12.99
CA THR A 303 18.96 6.88 -13.36
C THR A 303 18.53 6.91 -14.81
N SER A 304 19.47 6.57 -15.68
CA SER A 304 19.17 6.30 -17.08
C SER A 304 18.18 5.14 -17.18
N LEU A 305 17.13 5.29 -18.00
CA LEU A 305 16.23 4.17 -18.33
C LEU A 305 17.02 2.96 -18.88
N PHE A 306 18.17 3.18 -19.52
CA PHE A 306 19.08 2.12 -19.98
C PHE A 306 19.72 1.31 -18.85
N ASN A 307 19.68 1.78 -17.60
CA ASN A 307 20.15 1.02 -16.45
C ASN A 307 19.11 -0.01 -15.98
N PHE A 308 17.84 0.17 -16.36
CA PHE A 308 16.77 -0.79 -16.10
C PHE A 308 16.42 -1.62 -17.33
N PHE A 309 16.35 -0.97 -18.50
CA PHE A 309 15.90 -1.62 -19.70
C PHE A 309 17.08 -2.20 -20.49
N PRO A 310 17.00 -3.48 -20.85
CA PRO A 310 18.00 -4.15 -21.68
C PRO A 310 17.87 -3.74 -23.16
N ILE A 311 18.07 -2.46 -23.45
CA ILE A 311 18.05 -1.92 -24.82
C ILE A 311 19.49 -1.87 -25.33
N ASN A 312 19.78 -2.62 -26.39
CA ASN A 312 21.06 -2.50 -27.09
C ASN A 312 21.15 -1.12 -27.77
N ARG A 313 22.26 -0.43 -27.57
CA ARG A 313 22.58 0.83 -28.27
C ARG A 313 22.82 0.61 -29.75
#